data_AF-A0A9W7KXS9-F1
#
_entry.id   AF-A0A9W7KXS9-F1
#
_cell.length_a   1.000
_cell.length_b   1.000
_cell.length_c   1.000
_cell.angle_alpha   90.00
_cell.angle_beta   90.00
_cell.angle_gamma   90.00
#
_symmetry.space_group_name_H-M   'P 1'
#
loop_
_entity.id
_entity.type
_entity.pdbx_description
1 polymer ?
#
loop_
_entity_poly.entity_id
_entity_poly.type
_entity_poly.pdbx_seq_one_letter_code
_entity_poly.pdbx_strand_id
1 'polypeptide(L)'
;MISRLVTSSRTARAPRTTLSLLRRSLSAAPPQAQPPTLTIPMIHKITDATSLLLEHGVPGNNLKQIAQLPGAPSQSLVAKWQKMMETHLTAQVHILSGLGYPNSEQGISIYNQQLAQTMATSSPDEAELLRVGSRDMWRLTLSSAFNLDLYPNNDGVILGRGEMNIVQARELMHSVSQSMSSADFLEEISQQVGSLSDVIQKHTAIQTLLLSSVYLNPEDNLCKAFDDDDELGYVKMQCLLAEHQSDPLIAQYVGKSMVEVLKAGGMGEDAIKADASKM
;
A
#
# COMPACT_ATOMS: atom_id res chain seq x y z
N MET A 1 -19.90 2.82 -26.31
CA MET A 1 -19.36 1.48 -26.00
C MET A 1 -17.87 1.67 -25.76
N ILE A 2 -17.36 1.22 -24.61
CA ILE A 2 -16.02 1.50 -24.01
C ILE A 2 -15.95 2.83 -23.24
N SER A 3 -16.53 2.83 -22.03
CA SER A 3 -16.13 3.74 -20.95
C SER A 3 -16.50 3.07 -19.61
N ARG A 4 -15.60 2.19 -19.15
CA ARG A 4 -15.67 1.47 -17.86
C ARG A 4 -14.25 1.14 -17.40
N LEU A 5 -13.48 2.15 -17.03
CA LEU A 5 -12.24 2.02 -16.28
C LEU A 5 -12.10 3.31 -15.47
N VAL A 6 -11.47 3.23 -14.30
CA VAL A 6 -11.38 4.28 -13.25
C VAL A 6 -12.71 4.41 -12.49
N THR A 7 -12.85 4.06 -11.21
CA THR A 7 -12.15 4.55 -10.01
C THR A 7 -12.56 3.68 -8.82
N SER A 8 -11.60 3.19 -8.03
CA SER A 8 -11.68 3.06 -6.56
C SER A 8 -10.41 2.38 -6.05
N SER A 9 -9.82 2.94 -5.00
CA SER A 9 -8.69 2.40 -4.21
C SER A 9 -7.45 2.00 -5.01
N ARG A 10 -6.64 3.01 -5.40
CA ARG A 10 -5.22 2.85 -5.78
C ARG A 10 -4.33 3.76 -4.94
N THR A 11 -4.42 3.65 -3.63
CA THR A 11 -3.29 3.96 -2.74
C THR A 11 -2.58 2.63 -2.50
N ALA A 12 -1.31 2.56 -2.89
CA ALA A 12 -0.44 1.38 -2.81
C ALA A 12 -1.00 0.10 -3.47
N ARG A 13 -1.10 0.09 -4.81
CA ARG A 13 -1.04 -1.20 -5.53
C ARG A 13 0.40 -1.70 -5.34
N ALA A 14 0.60 -2.67 -4.44
CA ALA A 14 1.82 -3.47 -4.46
C ALA A 14 1.98 -4.04 -5.90
N PRO A 15 3.20 -4.07 -6.44
CA PRO A 15 3.45 -4.68 -7.73
C PRO A 15 3.06 -6.16 -7.68
N ARG A 16 2.74 -6.72 -8.84
CA ARG A 16 2.22 -8.09 -9.02
C ARG A 16 3.19 -9.23 -8.69
N THR A 17 4.29 -8.97 -8.00
CA THR A 17 5.46 -9.87 -7.96
C THR A 17 6.02 -10.16 -6.58
N THR A 18 5.53 -9.50 -5.52
CA THR A 18 5.99 -9.79 -4.14
C THR A 18 5.51 -11.15 -3.60
N LEU A 19 4.51 -11.79 -4.23
CA LEU A 19 3.87 -12.99 -3.69
C LEU A 19 4.16 -14.29 -4.47
N SER A 20 5.08 -14.29 -5.45
CA SER A 20 5.51 -15.53 -6.14
C SER A 20 6.18 -16.55 -5.21
N LEU A 21 6.55 -16.15 -3.99
CA LEU A 21 7.11 -16.99 -2.92
C LEU A 21 6.05 -17.71 -2.06
N LEU A 22 4.77 -17.40 -2.18
CA LEU A 22 3.69 -17.94 -1.32
C LEU A 22 3.21 -19.36 -1.66
N ARG A 23 3.80 -20.02 -2.65
CA ARG A 23 3.28 -21.31 -3.15
C ARG A 23 3.60 -22.52 -2.27
N ARG A 24 4.37 -22.40 -1.17
CA ARG A 24 5.01 -23.58 -0.54
C ARG A 24 4.53 -24.03 0.84
N SER A 25 3.52 -23.44 1.45
CA SER A 25 2.86 -24.11 2.58
C SER A 25 1.39 -23.76 2.64
N LEU A 26 0.53 -24.76 2.44
CA LEU A 26 -0.75 -25.00 3.10
C LEU A 26 -1.36 -26.26 2.46
N SER A 27 -1.57 -27.26 3.31
CA SER A 27 -2.12 -28.58 2.97
C SER A 27 -3.55 -28.46 2.43
N ALA A 28 -3.87 -29.29 1.42
CA ALA A 28 -5.18 -29.53 0.79
C ALA A 28 -6.24 -28.41 0.95
N ALA A 29 -6.32 -27.51 -0.03
CA ALA A 29 -7.38 -26.52 -0.10
C ALA A 29 -8.76 -27.22 -0.17
N PRO A 30 -9.74 -26.84 0.68
CA PRO A 30 -11.13 -27.25 0.48
C PRO A 30 -11.62 -26.82 -0.92
N PRO A 31 -12.64 -27.48 -1.49
CA PRO A 31 -13.18 -27.12 -2.79
C PRO A 31 -13.45 -25.62 -2.83
N GLN A 32 -12.89 -24.91 -3.82
CA GLN A 32 -13.04 -23.46 -3.97
C GLN A 32 -14.52 -23.13 -4.14
N ALA A 33 -15.17 -22.78 -3.02
CA ALA A 33 -16.48 -22.14 -3.06
C ALA A 33 -16.33 -20.83 -3.82
N GLN A 34 -17.31 -20.48 -4.66
CA GLN A 34 -17.28 -19.18 -5.32
C GLN A 34 -17.25 -18.06 -4.27
N PRO A 35 -16.49 -16.97 -4.51
CA PRO A 35 -16.49 -15.83 -3.60
C PRO A 35 -17.92 -15.33 -3.38
N PRO A 36 -18.30 -15.01 -2.14
CA PRO A 36 -19.64 -14.56 -1.83
C PRO A 36 -19.92 -13.18 -2.42
N THR A 37 -21.20 -12.79 -2.42
CA THR A 37 -21.57 -11.38 -2.61
C THR A 37 -21.19 -10.63 -1.34
N LEU A 38 -20.34 -9.62 -1.48
CA LEU A 38 -19.82 -8.85 -0.36
C LEU A 38 -20.89 -7.91 0.20
N THR A 39 -21.00 -7.84 1.52
CA THR A 39 -21.93 -6.95 2.24
C THR A 39 -21.15 -6.07 3.23
N ILE A 40 -21.70 -4.93 3.64
CA ILE A 40 -21.06 -4.04 4.63
C ILE A 40 -20.68 -4.78 5.92
N PRO A 41 -21.57 -5.59 6.55
CA PRO A 41 -21.20 -6.34 7.75
C PRO A 41 -20.05 -7.33 7.50
N MET A 42 -19.99 -7.97 6.33
CA MET A 42 -18.89 -8.87 5.99
C MET A 42 -17.57 -8.12 5.84
N ILE A 43 -17.56 -6.95 5.19
CA ILE A 43 -16.35 -6.12 5.06
C ILE A 43 -15.83 -5.73 6.44
N HIS A 44 -16.71 -5.28 7.33
CA HIS A 44 -16.35 -4.95 8.70
C HIS A 44 -15.72 -6.15 9.41
N LYS A 45 -16.31 -7.35 9.29
CA LYS A 45 -15.75 -8.57 9.89
C LYS A 45 -14.41 -9.00 9.29
N ILE A 46 -14.18 -8.76 8.00
CA ILE A 46 -12.88 -9.00 7.36
C ILE A 46 -11.82 -8.05 7.94
N THR A 47 -12.16 -6.77 8.09
CA THR A 47 -11.27 -5.76 8.69
C THR A 47 -10.98 -6.08 10.15
N ASP A 48 -11.99 -6.42 10.96
CA ASP A 48 -11.83 -6.83 12.36
C ASP A 48 -10.92 -8.06 12.48
N ALA A 49 -11.19 -9.09 11.68
CA ALA A 49 -10.44 -10.34 11.73
C ALA A 49 -8.99 -10.15 11.29
N THR A 50 -8.75 -9.32 10.28
CA THR A 50 -7.40 -8.99 9.81
C THR A 50 -6.65 -8.20 10.88
N SER A 51 -7.29 -7.19 11.48
CA SER A 51 -6.72 -6.41 12.59
C SER A 51 -6.36 -7.30 13.78
N LEU A 52 -7.24 -8.23 14.16
CA LEU A 52 -6.98 -9.21 15.23
C LEU A 52 -5.72 -10.07 14.95
N LEU A 53 -5.53 -10.51 13.70
CA LEU A 53 -4.33 -11.26 13.31
C LEU A 53 -3.06 -10.39 13.32
N LEU A 54 -3.18 -9.12 12.96
CA LEU A 54 -2.08 -8.15 12.99
C LEU A 54 -1.72 -7.72 14.43
N GLU A 55 -2.67 -7.76 15.38
CA GLU A 55 -2.40 -7.43 16.79
C GLU A 55 -1.84 -8.61 17.58
N HIS A 56 -2.45 -9.79 17.39
CA HIS A 56 -2.25 -10.94 18.29
C HIS A 56 -1.79 -12.22 17.59
N GLY A 57 -1.87 -12.27 16.26
CA GLY A 57 -1.51 -13.44 15.48
C GLY A 57 -0.04 -13.53 15.10
N VAL A 58 0.29 -14.55 14.30
CA VAL A 58 1.60 -14.69 13.67
C VAL A 58 1.98 -13.46 12.83
N PRO A 59 1.08 -12.85 12.03
CA PRO A 59 1.39 -11.61 11.33
C PRO A 59 1.84 -10.49 12.29
N GLY A 60 1.18 -10.30 13.42
CA GLY A 60 1.58 -9.30 14.42
C GLY A 60 2.98 -9.53 15.00
N ASN A 61 3.35 -10.78 15.26
CA ASN A 61 4.71 -11.12 15.69
C ASN A 61 5.75 -10.83 14.58
N ASN A 62 5.40 -11.08 13.31
CA ASN A 62 6.26 -10.76 12.17
C ASN A 62 6.47 -9.24 12.04
N LEU A 63 5.43 -8.42 12.20
CA LEU A 63 5.55 -6.96 12.20
C LEU A 63 6.51 -6.47 13.30
N LYS A 64 6.40 -7.02 14.52
CA LYS A 64 7.32 -6.71 15.62
C LYS A 64 8.77 -7.12 15.33
N GLN A 65 8.98 -8.23 14.62
CA GLN A 65 10.33 -8.63 14.17
C GLN A 65 10.86 -7.71 13.07
N ILE A 66 10.01 -7.25 12.16
CA ILE A 66 10.38 -6.28 11.11
C ILE A 66 10.89 -4.97 11.75
N ALA A 67 10.24 -4.50 12.81
CA ALA A 67 10.66 -3.31 13.54
C ALA A 67 12.10 -3.43 14.10
N GLN A 68 12.52 -4.65 14.45
CA GLN A 68 13.85 -4.95 15.01
C GLN A 68 14.91 -5.17 13.93
N LEU A 69 14.57 -5.14 12.64
CA LEU A 69 15.56 -5.38 11.58
C LEU A 69 16.65 -4.28 11.59
N PRO A 70 17.93 -4.68 11.62
CA PRO A 70 19.04 -3.74 11.48
C PRO A 70 19.15 -3.26 10.03
N GLY A 71 19.62 -2.02 9.84
CA GLY A 71 19.93 -1.52 8.50
C GLY A 71 20.44 -0.08 8.51
N ALA A 72 21.20 0.28 7.48
CA ALA A 72 21.51 1.67 7.19
C ALA A 72 20.25 2.36 6.64
N PRO A 73 19.96 3.60 7.07
CA PRO A 73 19.03 4.54 6.44
C PRO A 73 17.94 3.94 5.54
N SER A 74 18.03 4.42 4.30
CA SER A 74 17.22 4.17 3.12
C SER A 74 17.05 2.70 2.70
N GLN A 75 18.09 1.88 2.85
CA GLN A 75 17.98 0.45 2.51
C GLN A 75 17.16 -0.31 3.55
N SER A 76 17.10 0.20 4.78
CA SER A 76 16.31 -0.39 5.84
C SER A 76 14.82 -0.12 5.64
N LEU A 77 14.41 1.09 5.25
CA LEU A 77 12.99 1.42 5.06
C LEU A 77 12.36 0.64 3.92
N VAL A 78 12.97 0.58 2.73
CA VAL A 78 12.40 -0.18 1.61
C VAL A 78 12.23 -1.66 1.98
N ALA A 79 13.26 -2.27 2.58
CA ALA A 79 13.20 -3.67 3.00
C ALA A 79 12.14 -3.91 4.10
N LYS A 80 12.06 -3.03 5.10
CA LYS A 80 11.03 -3.09 6.15
C LYS A 80 9.63 -2.92 5.56
N TRP A 81 9.46 -1.95 4.65
CA TRP A 81 8.20 -1.67 3.97
C TRP A 81 7.72 -2.86 3.14
N GLN A 82 8.60 -3.47 2.34
CA GLN A 82 8.28 -4.66 1.55
C GLN A 82 7.84 -5.83 2.44
N LYS A 83 8.57 -6.12 3.53
CA LYS A 83 8.21 -7.19 4.47
C LYS A 83 6.92 -6.89 5.24
N MET A 84 6.68 -5.63 5.58
CA MET A 84 5.43 -5.19 6.20
C MET A 84 4.25 -5.44 5.24
N MET A 85 4.37 -5.02 3.98
CA MET A 85 3.34 -5.23 2.96
C MET A 85 3.08 -6.72 2.73
N GLU A 86 4.12 -7.54 2.64
CA GLU A 86 3.99 -9.00 2.54
C GLU A 86 3.21 -9.58 3.72
N THR A 87 3.55 -9.16 4.95
CA THR A 87 2.88 -9.60 6.17
C THR A 87 1.40 -9.21 6.19
N HIS A 88 1.09 -7.95 5.85
CA HIS A 88 -0.28 -7.44 5.78
C HIS A 88 -1.12 -8.17 4.72
N LEU A 89 -0.61 -8.28 3.50
CA LEU A 89 -1.31 -8.95 2.40
C LEU A 89 -1.51 -10.44 2.69
N THR A 90 -0.53 -11.10 3.31
CA THR A 90 -0.68 -12.51 3.71
C THR A 90 -1.79 -12.70 4.75
N ALA A 91 -1.89 -11.79 5.73
CA ALA A 91 -2.98 -11.82 6.70
C ALA A 91 -4.34 -11.64 6.01
N GLN A 92 -4.46 -10.67 5.10
CA GLN A 92 -5.68 -10.43 4.35
C GLN A 92 -6.07 -11.65 3.48
N VAL A 93 -5.11 -12.21 2.74
CA VAL A 93 -5.32 -13.41 1.92
C VAL A 93 -5.79 -14.59 2.76
N HIS A 94 -5.21 -14.79 3.95
CA HIS A 94 -5.64 -15.84 4.85
C HIS A 94 -7.12 -15.71 5.22
N ILE A 95 -7.57 -14.51 5.64
CA ILE A 95 -8.97 -14.24 5.96
C ILE A 95 -9.87 -14.44 4.74
N LEU A 96 -9.50 -13.87 3.59
CA LEU A 96 -10.28 -13.97 2.35
C LEU A 96 -10.39 -15.42 1.86
N SER A 97 -9.35 -16.24 2.03
CA SER A 97 -9.38 -17.65 1.65
C SER A 97 -10.44 -18.43 2.43
N GLY A 98 -10.66 -18.09 3.70
CA GLY A 98 -11.73 -18.66 4.53
C GLY A 98 -13.14 -18.31 4.04
N LEU A 99 -13.27 -17.29 3.19
CA LEU A 99 -14.52 -16.87 2.56
C LEU A 99 -14.66 -17.38 1.11
N GLY A 100 -13.75 -18.21 0.61
CA GLY A 100 -13.80 -18.76 -0.75
C GLY A 100 -13.12 -17.91 -1.81
N TYR A 101 -12.42 -16.83 -1.44
CA TYR A 101 -11.57 -16.13 -2.41
C TYR A 101 -10.32 -16.96 -2.75
N PRO A 102 -9.79 -16.86 -3.98
CA PRO A 102 -8.51 -17.45 -4.32
C PRO A 102 -7.40 -17.01 -3.36
N ASN A 103 -6.56 -17.95 -2.92
CA ASN A 103 -5.37 -17.69 -2.11
C ASN A 103 -4.24 -17.12 -2.99
N SER A 104 -4.46 -15.94 -3.57
CA SER A 104 -3.54 -15.26 -4.49
C SER A 104 -3.86 -13.77 -4.59
N GLU A 105 -2.98 -13.00 -5.24
CA GLU A 105 -3.23 -11.59 -5.58
C GLU A 105 -4.53 -11.37 -6.36
N GLN A 106 -4.93 -12.37 -7.17
CA GLN A 106 -6.19 -12.32 -7.88
C GLN A 106 -7.37 -12.30 -6.92
N GLY A 107 -7.31 -13.07 -5.81
CA GLY A 107 -8.34 -13.04 -4.77
C GLY A 107 -8.46 -11.68 -4.10
N ILE A 108 -7.33 -11.05 -3.75
CA ILE A 108 -7.30 -9.68 -3.23
C ILE A 108 -7.91 -8.71 -4.25
N SER A 109 -7.55 -8.84 -5.54
CA SER A 109 -8.08 -7.97 -6.58
C SER A 109 -9.59 -8.10 -6.76
N ILE A 110 -10.15 -9.33 -6.66
CA ILE A 110 -11.60 -9.57 -6.74
C ILE A 110 -12.28 -8.94 -5.52
N TYR A 111 -11.75 -9.16 -4.32
CA TYR A 111 -12.25 -8.55 -3.09
C TYR A 111 -12.26 -7.02 -3.19
N ASN A 112 -11.16 -6.39 -3.61
CA ASN A 112 -11.07 -4.94 -3.74
C ASN A 112 -12.07 -4.38 -4.77
N GLN A 113 -12.33 -5.12 -5.86
CA GLN A 113 -13.36 -4.73 -6.83
C GLN A 113 -14.76 -4.77 -6.22
N GLN A 114 -15.08 -5.82 -5.46
CA GLN A 114 -16.38 -5.93 -4.77
C GLN A 114 -16.52 -4.89 -3.65
N LEU A 115 -15.44 -4.63 -2.90
CA LEU A 115 -15.39 -3.57 -1.88
C LEU A 115 -15.71 -2.22 -2.50
N ALA A 116 -15.04 -1.86 -3.60
CA ALA A 116 -15.31 -0.64 -4.35
C ALA A 116 -16.77 -0.52 -4.80
N GLN A 117 -17.34 -1.60 -5.35
CA GLN A 117 -18.75 -1.63 -5.78
C GLN A 117 -19.71 -1.46 -4.58
N THR A 118 -19.38 -2.09 -3.46
CA THR A 118 -20.19 -2.00 -2.23
C THR A 118 -20.15 -0.58 -1.68
N MET A 119 -18.96 0.02 -1.57
CA MET A 119 -18.78 1.41 -1.12
C MET A 119 -19.46 2.43 -2.04
N ALA A 120 -19.52 2.18 -3.35
CA ALA A 120 -20.21 3.07 -4.29
C ALA A 120 -21.74 3.08 -4.13
N THR A 121 -22.30 2.09 -3.43
CA THR A 121 -23.76 1.93 -3.23
C THR A 121 -24.18 2.04 -1.77
N SER A 122 -23.22 2.18 -0.85
CA SER A 122 -23.47 2.31 0.59
C SER A 122 -23.90 3.72 0.98
N SER A 123 -24.52 3.86 2.15
CA SER A 123 -24.79 5.17 2.73
C SER A 123 -23.48 5.90 3.12
N PRO A 124 -23.50 7.24 3.28
CA PRO A 124 -22.33 7.99 3.73
C PRO A 124 -21.75 7.47 5.06
N ASP A 125 -22.60 7.13 6.02
CA ASP A 125 -22.18 6.63 7.33
C ASP A 125 -21.49 5.26 7.25
N GLU A 126 -22.00 4.36 6.40
CA GLU A 126 -21.37 3.06 6.16
C GLU A 126 -20.04 3.20 5.41
N ALA A 127 -19.99 4.08 4.41
CA ALA A 127 -18.75 4.36 3.69
C ALA A 127 -17.68 4.93 4.63
N GLU A 128 -18.08 5.81 5.55
CA GLU A 128 -17.20 6.38 6.57
C GLU A 128 -16.72 5.33 7.56
N LEU A 129 -17.60 4.46 8.05
CA LEU A 129 -17.23 3.35 8.92
C LEU A 129 -16.17 2.44 8.27
N LEU A 130 -16.36 2.09 7.00
CA LEU A 130 -15.39 1.27 6.26
C LEU A 130 -14.06 2.00 6.02
N ARG A 131 -14.11 3.30 5.76
CA ARG A 131 -12.93 4.15 5.59
C ARG A 131 -12.11 4.22 6.87
N VAL A 132 -12.77 4.47 8.01
CA VAL A 132 -12.14 4.51 9.35
C VAL A 132 -11.52 3.16 9.70
N GLY A 133 -12.25 2.05 9.52
CA GLY A 133 -11.69 0.72 9.80
C GLY A 133 -10.46 0.40 8.93
N SER A 134 -10.50 0.75 7.64
CA SER A 134 -9.36 0.56 6.73
C SER A 134 -8.15 1.43 7.12
N ARG A 135 -8.41 2.68 7.52
CA ARG A 135 -7.39 3.61 8.02
C ARG A 135 -6.73 3.09 9.28
N ASP A 136 -7.51 2.64 10.26
CA ASP A 136 -7.00 2.21 11.56
C ASP A 136 -6.20 0.90 11.44
N MET A 137 -6.66 -0.03 10.61
CA MET A 137 -5.89 -1.25 10.26
C MET A 137 -4.56 -0.91 9.58
N TRP A 138 -4.54 0.08 8.69
CA TRP A 138 -3.31 0.54 8.04
C TRP A 138 -2.35 1.20 9.03
N ARG A 139 -2.86 2.08 9.90
CA ARG A 139 -2.10 2.70 10.99
C ARG A 139 -1.52 1.66 11.94
N LEU A 140 -2.30 0.66 12.36
CA LEU A 140 -1.84 -0.47 13.17
C LEU A 140 -0.68 -1.23 12.50
N THR A 141 -0.80 -1.46 11.19
CA THR A 141 0.24 -2.16 10.42
C THR A 141 1.55 -1.37 10.43
N LEU A 142 1.47 -0.07 10.13
CA LEU A 142 2.62 0.84 10.11
C LEU A 142 3.24 0.99 11.52
N SER A 143 2.43 1.23 12.54
CA SER A 143 2.90 1.39 13.91
C SER A 143 3.66 0.17 14.40
N SER A 144 3.14 -1.02 14.09
CA SER A 144 3.74 -2.28 14.51
C SER A 144 5.05 -2.56 13.77
N ALA A 145 5.11 -2.30 12.45
CA ALA A 145 6.29 -2.59 11.64
C ALA A 145 7.44 -1.59 11.82
N PHE A 146 7.12 -0.35 12.20
CA PHE A 146 8.09 0.74 12.36
C PHE A 146 8.27 1.18 13.82
N ASN A 147 7.64 0.48 14.77
CA ASN A 147 7.64 0.80 16.19
C ASN A 147 7.26 2.26 16.47
N LEU A 148 6.18 2.72 15.82
CA LEU A 148 5.64 4.06 16.02
C LEU A 148 4.63 4.05 17.15
N ASP A 149 4.77 5.03 18.03
CA ASP A 149 3.70 5.36 18.95
C ASP A 149 2.67 6.26 18.25
N LEU A 150 1.71 5.64 17.56
CA LEU A 150 0.63 6.35 16.89
C LEU A 150 -0.49 6.78 17.85
N TYR A 151 -0.49 6.31 19.09
CA TYR A 151 -1.55 6.58 20.07
C TYR A 151 -0.96 7.29 21.29
N PRO A 152 -0.72 8.61 21.23
CA PRO A 152 -0.31 9.31 22.42
C PRO A 152 -1.51 9.41 23.36
N ASN A 153 -1.25 9.04 24.61
CA ASN A 153 -1.90 9.50 25.84
C ASN A 153 -3.18 10.33 25.61
N ASN A 154 -4.35 9.70 25.65
CA ASN A 154 -5.69 10.25 25.93
C ASN A 154 -6.24 11.46 25.15
N ASP A 155 -5.47 12.09 24.25
CA ASP A 155 -5.81 13.40 23.67
C ASP A 155 -6.22 13.30 22.18
N GLY A 156 -6.12 12.12 21.57
CA GLY A 156 -6.50 11.87 20.17
C GLY A 156 -5.54 12.45 19.13
N VAL A 157 -4.40 12.99 19.54
CA VAL A 157 -3.42 13.67 18.68
C VAL A 157 -2.39 12.68 18.12
N ILE A 158 -2.70 11.96 17.04
CA ILE A 158 -1.74 11.00 16.46
C ILE A 158 -0.41 11.68 16.11
N LEU A 159 0.71 11.16 16.63
CA LEU A 159 2.07 11.66 16.35
C LEU A 159 2.36 13.10 16.83
N GLY A 160 1.63 13.60 17.84
CA GLY A 160 1.83 14.96 18.34
C GLY A 160 1.35 16.07 17.38
N ARG A 161 0.69 15.70 16.29
CA ARG A 161 0.02 16.61 15.35
C ARG A 161 -1.48 16.32 15.27
N GLY A 162 -2.25 17.36 15.00
CA GLY A 162 -3.66 17.20 14.60
C GLY A 162 -3.78 16.46 13.27
N GLU A 163 -4.99 16.03 12.93
CA GLU A 163 -5.28 15.40 11.65
C GLU A 163 -4.90 16.33 10.48
N MET A 164 -4.26 15.76 9.45
CA MET A 164 -4.02 16.45 8.19
C MET A 164 -5.37 16.70 7.51
N ASN A 165 -5.62 17.93 7.07
CA ASN A 165 -6.84 18.20 6.30
C ASN A 165 -6.70 17.77 4.83
N ILE A 166 -7.82 17.62 4.12
CA ILE A 166 -7.81 17.14 2.73
C ILE A 166 -7.08 18.07 1.75
N VAL A 167 -7.07 19.39 2.01
CA VAL A 167 -6.39 20.36 1.12
C VAL A 167 -4.88 20.15 1.21
N GLN A 168 -4.34 20.04 2.43
CA GLN A 168 -2.93 19.73 2.67
C GLN A 168 -2.53 18.38 2.06
N ALA A 169 -3.39 17.37 2.22
CA ALA A 169 -3.15 16.04 1.64
C ALA A 169 -3.07 16.10 0.11
N ARG A 170 -3.98 16.84 -0.53
CA ARG A 170 -3.99 17.01 -1.99
C ARG A 170 -2.79 17.80 -2.49
N GLU A 171 -2.41 18.88 -1.81
CA GLU A 171 -1.23 19.67 -2.16
C GLU A 171 0.04 18.83 -2.08
N LEU A 172 0.24 18.09 -0.98
CA LEU A 172 1.37 17.18 -0.82
C LEU A 172 1.41 16.13 -1.92
N MET A 173 0.30 15.44 -2.18
CA MET A 173 0.24 14.39 -3.19
C MET A 173 0.34 14.91 -4.63
N HIS A 174 -0.04 16.17 -4.85
CA HIS A 174 0.23 16.87 -6.10
C HIS A 174 1.73 17.13 -6.27
N SER A 175 2.43 17.63 -5.23
CA SER A 175 3.89 17.81 -5.26
C SER A 175 4.62 16.49 -5.51
N VAL A 176 4.25 15.42 -4.79
CA VAL A 176 4.75 14.05 -5.03
C VAL A 176 4.56 13.65 -6.49
N SER A 177 3.35 13.87 -7.04
CA SER A 177 3.06 13.56 -8.44
C SER A 177 3.91 14.36 -9.42
N GLN A 178 4.18 15.64 -9.15
CA GLN A 178 5.01 16.47 -10.01
C GLN A 178 6.46 15.97 -10.02
N SER A 179 7.01 15.66 -8.84
CA SER A 179 8.36 15.12 -8.71
C SER A 179 8.51 13.76 -9.41
N MET A 180 7.52 12.86 -9.23
CA MET A 180 7.49 11.54 -9.91
C MET A 180 7.40 11.65 -11.44
N SER A 181 6.80 12.70 -11.97
CA SER A 181 6.63 12.94 -13.41
C SER A 181 7.70 13.87 -14.00
N SER A 182 8.67 14.31 -13.19
CA SER A 182 9.74 15.19 -13.65
C SER A 182 10.66 14.47 -14.64
N ALA A 183 11.18 15.20 -15.64
CA ALA A 183 12.06 14.63 -16.65
C ALA A 183 13.32 14.03 -16.00
N ASP A 184 13.92 14.74 -15.05
CA ASP A 184 15.14 14.33 -14.35
C ASP A 184 14.93 13.00 -13.60
N PHE A 185 13.82 12.86 -12.87
CA PHE A 185 13.53 11.62 -12.15
C PHE A 185 13.22 10.45 -13.10
N LEU A 186 12.46 10.68 -14.17
CA LEU A 186 12.16 9.63 -15.15
C LEU A 186 13.42 9.17 -15.90
N GLU A 187 14.35 10.07 -16.16
CA GLU A 187 15.66 9.73 -16.72
C GLU A 187 16.48 8.91 -15.72
N GLU A 188 16.53 9.32 -14.45
CA GLU A 188 17.19 8.57 -13.38
C GLU A 188 16.66 7.13 -13.28
N ILE A 189 15.34 6.96 -13.31
CA ILE A 189 14.68 5.65 -13.33
C ILE A 189 15.12 4.85 -14.56
N SER A 190 15.10 5.44 -15.75
CA SER A 190 15.50 4.75 -16.98
C SER A 190 16.96 4.29 -16.93
N GLN A 191 17.86 5.09 -16.37
CA GLN A 191 19.29 4.77 -16.27
C GLN A 191 19.55 3.65 -15.25
N GLN A 192 18.95 3.73 -14.06
CA GLN A 192 19.22 2.78 -12.97
C GLN A 192 18.42 1.48 -13.09
N VAL A 193 17.21 1.54 -13.65
CA VAL A 193 16.27 0.41 -13.70
C VAL A 193 16.26 -0.27 -15.07
N GLY A 194 16.55 0.49 -16.14
CA GLY A 194 16.43 0.00 -17.52
C GLY A 194 17.33 -1.19 -17.86
N SER A 195 18.47 -1.32 -17.19
CA SER A 195 19.43 -2.41 -17.39
C SER A 195 19.10 -3.69 -16.58
N LEU A 196 18.20 -3.60 -15.60
CA LEU A 196 17.80 -4.75 -14.79
C LEU A 196 16.90 -5.66 -15.61
N SER A 197 17.07 -6.98 -15.49
CA SER A 197 16.27 -7.96 -16.21
C SER A 197 15.13 -8.52 -15.37
N ASP A 198 15.33 -8.62 -14.06
CA ASP A 198 14.38 -9.17 -13.11
C ASP A 198 13.36 -8.13 -12.63
N VAL A 199 12.08 -8.50 -12.64
CA VAL A 199 10.98 -7.59 -12.27
C VAL A 199 11.04 -7.22 -10.78
N ILE A 200 11.48 -8.14 -9.92
CA ILE A 200 11.58 -7.88 -8.48
C ILE A 200 12.70 -6.86 -8.22
N GLN A 201 13.86 -7.04 -8.85
CA GLN A 201 14.96 -6.07 -8.79
C GLN A 201 14.54 -4.70 -9.33
N LYS A 202 13.85 -4.65 -10.47
CA LYS A 202 13.33 -3.39 -11.02
C LYS A 202 12.40 -2.68 -10.06
N HIS A 203 11.48 -3.42 -9.46
CA HIS A 203 10.53 -2.86 -8.53
C HIS A 203 11.22 -2.31 -7.26
N THR A 204 12.14 -3.06 -6.67
CA THR A 204 12.91 -2.61 -5.50
C THR A 204 13.74 -1.36 -5.82
N ALA A 205 14.37 -1.30 -7.00
CA ALA A 205 15.09 -0.12 -7.46
C ALA A 205 14.17 1.11 -7.61
N ILE A 206 13.00 0.94 -8.23
CA ILE A 206 12.00 2.01 -8.36
C ILE A 206 11.54 2.50 -6.97
N GLN A 207 11.25 1.60 -6.04
CA GLN A 207 10.83 1.99 -4.68
C GLN A 207 11.93 2.77 -3.95
N THR A 208 13.18 2.35 -4.12
CA THR A 208 14.34 3.02 -3.51
C THR A 208 14.46 4.44 -4.06
N LEU A 209 14.34 4.60 -5.38
CA LEU A 209 14.41 5.91 -6.06
C LEU A 209 13.24 6.82 -5.71
N LEU A 210 12.02 6.29 -5.63
CA LEU A 210 10.86 7.06 -5.16
C LEU A 210 11.11 7.59 -3.74
N LEU A 211 11.64 6.75 -2.85
CA LEU A 211 11.92 7.17 -1.49
C LEU A 211 13.03 8.24 -1.45
N SER A 212 14.18 8.00 -2.09
CA SER A 212 15.34 8.89 -2.00
C SER A 212 15.20 10.18 -2.81
N SER A 213 14.65 10.11 -4.01
CA SER A 213 14.65 11.21 -4.97
C SER A 213 13.35 12.02 -4.96
N VAL A 214 12.25 11.46 -4.44
CA VAL A 214 10.95 12.16 -4.35
C VAL A 214 10.60 12.51 -2.90
N TYR A 215 10.53 11.53 -1.99
CA TYR A 215 10.03 11.80 -0.64
C TYR A 215 11.08 12.38 0.31
N LEU A 216 12.29 11.84 0.27
CA LEU A 216 13.43 12.20 1.14
C LEU A 216 14.51 12.97 0.39
N ASN A 217 14.12 13.65 -0.70
CA ASN A 217 15.05 14.46 -1.47
C ASN A 217 15.69 15.54 -0.57
N PRO A 218 17.01 15.65 -0.45
CA PRO A 218 17.65 16.63 0.42
C PRO A 218 17.25 18.09 0.14
N GLU A 219 17.04 18.42 -1.14
CA GLU A 219 16.70 19.77 -1.60
C GLU A 219 15.23 20.10 -1.36
N ASP A 220 14.33 19.16 -1.63
CA ASP A 220 12.87 19.31 -1.49
C ASP A 220 12.26 18.14 -0.71
N ASN A 221 12.66 18.01 0.55
CA ASN A 221 12.22 16.93 1.42
C ASN A 221 10.76 17.14 1.83
N LEU A 222 9.86 16.40 1.20
CA LEU A 222 8.43 16.45 1.45
C LEU A 222 8.03 15.95 2.86
N CYS A 223 8.93 15.22 3.53
CA CYS A 223 8.71 14.70 4.88
C CYS A 223 9.02 15.75 5.97
N LYS A 224 9.79 16.81 5.69
CA LYS A 224 10.06 17.92 6.63
C LYS A 224 8.79 18.53 7.21
N ALA A 225 7.69 18.45 6.46
CA ALA A 225 6.38 18.87 6.93
C ALA A 225 5.86 18.06 8.11
N PHE A 226 6.53 17.00 8.59
CA PHE A 226 6.07 16.06 9.64
C PHE A 226 7.03 15.93 10.82
N ASP A 227 7.82 16.97 11.08
CA ASP A 227 8.75 17.10 12.21
C ASP A 227 9.97 16.17 12.20
N ASP A 228 10.07 15.27 11.20
CA ASP A 228 11.28 14.51 10.90
C ASP A 228 11.61 14.62 9.41
N ASP A 229 12.88 14.75 9.07
CA ASP A 229 13.40 14.82 7.70
C ASP A 229 13.93 13.47 7.19
N ASP A 230 13.64 12.39 7.90
CA ASP A 230 14.14 11.06 7.64
C ASP A 230 13.03 10.04 7.32
N GLU A 231 13.37 8.76 7.41
CA GLU A 231 12.46 7.64 7.18
C GLU A 231 11.26 7.64 8.12
N LEU A 232 11.45 8.10 9.35
CA LEU A 232 10.38 8.21 10.33
C LEU A 232 9.35 9.23 9.85
N GLY A 233 9.82 10.36 9.32
CA GLY A 233 8.97 11.39 8.70
C GLY A 233 8.14 10.82 7.55
N TYR A 234 8.73 9.98 6.71
CA TYR A 234 8.00 9.28 5.65
C TYR A 234 6.89 8.37 6.22
N VAL A 235 7.20 7.53 7.22
CA VAL A 235 6.18 6.62 7.79
C VAL A 235 5.06 7.40 8.49
N LYS A 236 5.40 8.48 9.22
CA LYS A 236 4.42 9.39 9.83
C LYS A 236 3.51 10.04 8.80
N MET A 237 4.08 10.53 7.70
CA MET A 237 3.32 11.07 6.56
C MET A 237 2.35 10.02 6.00
N GLN A 238 2.80 8.77 5.81
CA GLN A 238 1.92 7.68 5.34
C GLN A 238 0.77 7.39 6.32
N CYS A 239 0.99 7.51 7.63
CA CYS A 239 -0.06 7.36 8.65
C CYS A 239 -1.12 8.48 8.59
N LEU A 240 -0.69 9.71 8.28
CA LEU A 240 -1.58 10.86 8.15
C LEU A 240 -2.37 10.82 6.85
N LEU A 241 -1.72 10.46 5.74
CA LEU A 241 -2.36 10.30 4.43
C LEU A 241 -3.40 9.17 4.39
N ALA A 242 -3.31 8.20 5.31
CA ALA A 242 -4.30 7.13 5.45
C ALA A 242 -5.73 7.65 5.61
N GLU A 243 -5.91 8.84 6.18
CA GLU A 243 -7.21 9.51 6.33
C GLU A 243 -7.87 9.79 4.97
N HIS A 244 -7.05 10.13 3.97
CA HIS A 244 -7.50 10.61 2.66
C HIS A 244 -7.30 9.58 1.55
N GLN A 245 -7.09 8.32 1.89
CA GLN A 245 -6.75 7.27 0.93
C GLN A 245 -7.86 6.97 -0.11
N SER A 246 -9.11 7.32 0.21
CA SER A 246 -10.26 7.20 -0.68
C SER A 246 -10.48 8.46 -1.54
N ASP A 247 -9.68 9.51 -1.39
CA ASP A 247 -9.85 10.74 -2.16
C ASP A 247 -9.54 10.51 -3.65
N PRO A 248 -10.48 10.82 -4.56
CA PRO A 248 -10.33 10.53 -5.98
C PRO A 248 -9.22 11.37 -6.64
N LEU A 249 -8.94 12.57 -6.14
CA LEU A 249 -7.93 13.46 -6.72
C LEU A 249 -6.52 12.98 -6.34
N ILE A 250 -6.31 12.58 -5.08
CA ILE A 250 -5.08 11.91 -4.65
C ILE A 250 -4.84 10.65 -5.48
N ALA A 251 -5.87 9.82 -5.68
CA ALA A 251 -5.77 8.61 -6.50
C ALA A 251 -5.42 8.91 -7.97
N GLN A 252 -5.93 10.02 -8.53
CA GLN A 252 -5.61 10.46 -9.89
C GLN A 252 -4.14 10.91 -10.01
N TYR A 253 -3.65 11.73 -9.07
CA TYR A 253 -2.27 12.23 -9.07
C TYR A 253 -1.27 11.07 -9.04
N VAL A 254 -1.36 10.21 -8.04
CA VAL A 254 -0.46 9.05 -7.88
C VAL A 254 -0.64 8.05 -9.03
N GLY A 255 -1.89 7.81 -9.44
CA GLY A 255 -2.19 6.83 -10.48
C GLY A 255 -1.56 7.19 -11.82
N LYS A 256 -1.60 8.48 -12.21
CA LYS A 256 -1.00 8.95 -13.46
C LYS A 256 0.52 8.92 -13.41
N SER A 257 1.12 9.50 -12.36
CA SER A 257 2.58 9.59 -12.25
C SER A 257 3.23 8.21 -12.12
N MET A 258 2.60 7.29 -11.38
CA MET A 258 3.10 5.92 -11.25
C MET A 258 3.14 5.18 -12.60
N VAL A 259 2.18 5.43 -13.50
CA VAL A 259 2.22 4.83 -14.84
C VAL A 259 3.45 5.31 -15.63
N GLU A 260 3.80 6.59 -15.52
CA GLU A 260 4.99 7.16 -16.17
C GLU A 260 6.28 6.58 -15.57
N VAL A 261 6.38 6.47 -14.24
CA VAL A 261 7.51 5.83 -13.54
C VAL A 261 7.67 4.37 -13.96
N LEU A 262 6.59 3.59 -13.95
CA LEU A 262 6.62 2.18 -14.36
C LEU A 262 7.02 2.04 -15.83
N LYS A 263 6.56 2.94 -16.70
CA LYS A 263 6.95 2.96 -18.11
C LYS A 263 8.44 3.28 -18.27
N ALA A 264 8.97 4.26 -17.55
CA ALA A 264 10.38 4.62 -17.55
C ALA A 264 11.27 3.45 -17.07
N GLY A 265 10.82 2.69 -16.07
CA GLY A 265 11.52 1.47 -15.60
C GLY A 265 11.40 0.27 -16.54
N GLY A 266 10.73 0.40 -17.69
CA GLY A 266 10.48 -0.70 -18.61
C GLY A 266 9.53 -1.77 -18.04
N MET A 267 8.62 -1.38 -17.14
CA MET A 267 7.57 -2.22 -16.53
C MET A 267 6.17 -1.85 -17.04
N GLY A 268 6.05 -1.44 -18.30
CA GLY A 268 4.76 -1.14 -18.93
C GLY A 268 3.83 -2.36 -19.01
N GLU A 269 2.57 -2.14 -19.43
CA GLU A 269 1.53 -3.19 -19.47
C GLU A 269 1.96 -4.46 -20.21
N ASP A 270 2.79 -4.33 -21.24
CA ASP A 270 3.26 -5.45 -22.05
C ASP A 270 4.33 -6.28 -21.33
N ALA A 271 5.18 -5.66 -20.52
CA ALA A 271 6.17 -6.36 -19.70
C ALA A 271 5.51 -7.16 -18.57
N ILE A 272 4.45 -6.60 -17.95
CA ILE A 272 3.69 -7.25 -16.89
C ILE A 272 2.87 -8.44 -17.44
N LYS A 273 2.33 -8.33 -18.66
CA LYS A 273 1.61 -9.45 -19.32
C LYS A 273 2.56 -10.57 -19.75
N ALA A 274 3.75 -10.23 -20.24
CA ALA A 274 4.74 -11.22 -20.67
C ALA A 274 5.27 -12.09 -19.52
N ASP A 275 5.49 -11.51 -18.34
CA ASP A 275 5.95 -12.25 -17.16
C ASP A 275 4.87 -13.20 -16.61
N ALA A 276 3.62 -12.76 -16.58
CA ALA A 276 2.47 -13.57 -16.17
C ALA A 276 2.21 -14.79 -17.07
N SER A 277 2.69 -14.78 -18.32
CA SER A 277 2.56 -15.91 -19.26
C SER A 277 3.61 -17.00 -19.06
N LYS A 278 4.65 -16.73 -18.26
CA LYS A 278 5.76 -17.65 -17.98
C LYS A 278 5.61 -18.41 -16.66
N MET A 279 4.61 -18.05 -15.85
CA MET A 279 4.27 -18.69 -14.57
C MET A 279 3.08 -19.63 -14.69
#